data_AF-A0A5J6SL69-F1
#
_entry.id   AF-A0A5J6SL69-F1
#
_cell.length_a   1.000
_cell.length_b   1.000
_cell.length_c   1.000
_cell.angle_alpha   90.00
_cell.angle_beta   90.00
_cell.angle_gamma   90.00
#
_symmetry.space_group_name_H-M   'P 1'
#
loop_
_entity.id
_entity.type
_entity.pdbx_description
1 polymer ?
#
loop_
_entity_poly.entity_id
_entity_poly.type
_entity_poly.pdbx_seq_one_letter_code
_entity_poly.pdbx_strand_id
1 'polypeptide(L)'
;MSNNKVSRRQFLSYTLTGVGGFMAAGMLMPMARFAIDPVLQKKAGGNFVQTDKKVSEITDVPVRVDFTFEQVDAWYKSDVTNTAWVYKEGDQIIALSPVCKHLGCTVNWDGDPAHKNQFYCPCHGGRYEKNGKNIPKTPPLGPLDQYEVREKDGFIEIGKAIPNTLV
;
A
#
# COMPACT_ATOMS: atom_id res chain seq x y z
N MET A 1 13.97 46.56 39.97
CA MET A 1 12.93 46.12 39.00
C MET A 1 12.45 47.36 38.26
N SER A 2 12.86 47.58 37.00
CA SER A 2 12.46 48.80 36.28
C SER A 2 10.97 48.73 35.94
N ASN A 3 10.21 49.69 36.46
CA ASN A 3 8.78 49.77 36.25
C ASN A 3 8.49 50.33 34.85
N ASN A 4 8.65 49.49 33.83
CA ASN A 4 8.42 49.86 32.43
C ASN A 4 6.92 49.99 32.20
N LYS A 5 6.39 51.20 32.39
CA LYS A 5 4.98 51.52 32.11
C LYS A 5 4.73 51.38 30.61
N VAL A 6 3.84 50.47 30.23
CA VAL A 6 3.42 50.25 28.84
C VAL A 6 2.87 51.57 28.28
N SER A 7 3.43 52.06 27.17
CA SER A 7 2.92 53.25 26.51
C SER A 7 1.54 52.99 25.89
N ARG A 8 0.71 54.03 25.72
CA ARG A 8 -0.61 53.90 25.08
C ARG A 8 -0.53 53.24 23.70
N ARG A 9 0.52 53.55 22.92
CA ARG A 9 0.77 52.95 21.61
C ARG A 9 1.08 51.45 21.71
N GLN A 10 1.91 51.06 22.67
CA GLN A 10 2.21 49.63 22.91
C GLN A 10 0.97 48.88 23.37
N PHE A 11 0.17 49.46 24.27
CA PHE A 11 -1.08 48.85 24.72
C PHE A 11 -2.04 48.59 23.54
N LEU A 12 -2.27 49.60 22.69
CA LEU A 12 -3.13 49.47 21.51
C LEU A 12 -2.57 48.48 20.47
N SER A 13 -1.26 48.47 20.26
CA SER A 13 -0.63 47.54 19.32
C SER A 13 -0.78 46.09 19.79
N TYR A 14 -0.59 45.83 21.08
CA TYR A 14 -0.74 44.47 21.63
C TYR A 14 -2.18 43.99 21.63
N THR A 15 -3.15 44.85 21.95
CA THR A 15 -4.57 44.48 21.88
C THR A 15 -5.00 44.23 20.44
N LEU A 16 -4.59 45.07 19.49
CA LEU A 16 -4.92 44.88 18.08
C LEU A 16 -4.30 43.59 17.52
N THR A 17 -3.01 43.35 17.79
CA THR A 17 -2.33 42.11 17.37
C THR A 17 -2.90 40.87 18.07
N GLY A 18 -3.26 40.97 19.35
CA GLY A 18 -3.85 39.87 20.10
C GLY A 18 -5.23 39.46 19.56
N VAL A 19 -6.13 40.44 19.35
CA VAL A 19 -7.46 40.19 18.77
C VAL A 19 -7.34 39.71 17.33
N GLY A 20 -6.52 40.37 16.52
CA GLY A 20 -6.28 39.97 15.13
C GLY A 20 -5.70 38.56 15.02
N GLY A 21 -4.74 38.22 15.88
CA GLY A 21 -4.15 36.88 15.96
C GLY A 21 -5.17 35.81 16.36
N PHE A 22 -6.06 36.10 17.31
CA PHE A 22 -7.13 35.18 17.70
C PHE A 22 -8.12 34.94 16.55
N MET A 23 -8.55 35.98 15.85
CA MET A 23 -9.46 35.85 14.71
C MET A 23 -8.81 35.05 13.57
N ALA A 24 -7.55 35.35 13.26
CA ALA A 24 -6.79 34.61 12.24
C ALA A 24 -6.62 33.13 12.61
N ALA A 25 -6.29 32.83 13.87
CA ALA A 25 -6.20 31.47 14.36
C ALA A 25 -7.53 30.73 14.28
N GLY A 26 -8.66 31.39 14.60
CA GLY A 26 -9.99 30.81 14.47
C GLY A 26 -10.35 30.39 13.05
N MET A 27 -9.89 31.15 12.05
CA MET A 27 -10.10 30.83 10.63
C MET A 27 -9.15 29.73 10.13
N LEU A 28 -7.89 29.78 10.53
CA LEU A 28 -6.86 28.86 10.03
C LEU A 28 -6.90 27.49 10.70
N MET A 29 -7.31 27.41 11.97
CA MET A 29 -7.36 26.17 12.74
C MET A 29 -8.18 25.06 12.06
N PRO A 30 -9.43 25.26 11.60
CA PRO A 30 -10.20 24.19 10.95
C PRO A 30 -9.57 23.73 9.64
N MET A 31 -8.98 24.64 8.86
CA MET A 31 -8.30 24.28 7.60
C MET A 31 -7.03 23.48 7.86
N ALA A 32 -6.23 23.87 8.85
CA ALA A 32 -5.05 23.13 9.28
C ALA A 32 -5.43 21.76 9.85
N ARG A 33 -6.49 21.69 10.66
CA ARG A 33 -7.00 20.42 11.20
C ARG A 33 -7.46 19.51 10.06
N PHE A 34 -8.22 20.00 9.10
CA PHE A 34 -8.65 19.25 7.91
C PHE A 34 -7.47 18.76 7.07
N ALA A 35 -6.44 19.57 6.86
CA ALA A 35 -5.26 19.12 6.11
C ALA A 35 -4.50 17.98 6.83
N ILE A 36 -4.49 17.98 8.16
CA ILE A 36 -3.68 17.06 8.98
C ILE A 36 -4.50 15.84 9.46
N ASP A 37 -5.82 15.94 9.54
CA ASP A 37 -6.66 14.89 10.14
C ASP A 37 -6.45 13.49 9.54
N PRO A 38 -6.38 13.33 8.20
CA PRO A 38 -6.13 12.01 7.59
C PRO A 38 -4.87 11.31 8.08
N VAL A 39 -3.84 12.08 8.43
CA VAL A 39 -2.55 11.56 8.95
C VAL A 39 -2.68 11.15 10.41
N LEU A 40 -3.57 11.80 11.17
CA LEU A 40 -3.80 11.53 12.60
C LEU A 40 -4.80 10.38 12.82
N GLN A 41 -5.61 10.04 11.82
CA GLN A 41 -6.50 8.89 11.89
C GLN A 41 -5.70 7.59 11.99
N LYS A 42 -6.06 6.73 12.94
CA LYS A 42 -5.46 5.39 13.05
C LYS A 42 -5.91 4.55 11.86
N LYS A 43 -4.96 4.12 11.02
CA LYS A 43 -5.23 3.11 10.00
C LYS A 43 -5.57 1.80 10.72
N ALA A 44 -6.81 1.33 10.58
CA ALA A 44 -7.17 -0.03 10.97
C ALA A 44 -6.37 -0.99 10.09
N GLY A 45 -5.40 -1.68 10.68
CA GLY A 45 -4.58 -2.64 9.96
C GLY A 45 -5.36 -3.90 9.66
N GLY A 46 -5.22 -4.40 8.42
CA GLY A 46 -5.42 -5.81 8.12
C GLY A 46 -6.86 -6.29 8.05
N ASN A 47 -7.66 -5.72 7.15
CA ASN A 47 -8.79 -6.48 6.64
C ASN A 47 -8.24 -7.47 5.63
N PHE A 48 -8.13 -8.72 6.05
CA PHE A 48 -8.01 -9.85 5.14
C PHE A 48 -9.23 -9.81 4.22
N VAL A 49 -8.97 -9.83 2.91
CA VAL A 49 -9.99 -9.73 1.87
C VAL A 49 -10.23 -11.13 1.35
N GLN A 50 -11.44 -11.63 1.54
CA GLN A 50 -11.84 -12.92 0.99
C GLN A 50 -11.85 -12.85 -0.54
N THR A 51 -11.21 -13.82 -1.18
CA THR A 51 -11.18 -13.95 -2.64
C THR A 51 -12.23 -14.94 -3.12
N ASP A 52 -12.59 -14.86 -4.41
CA ASP A 52 -13.55 -15.78 -5.03
C ASP A 52 -13.00 -17.21 -5.23
N LYS A 53 -11.72 -17.45 -4.92
CA LYS A 53 -11.05 -18.72 -5.15
C LYS A 53 -11.02 -19.60 -3.89
N LYS A 54 -11.46 -20.84 -4.07
CA LYS A 54 -11.33 -21.89 -3.06
C LYS A 54 -9.91 -22.45 -3.03
N VAL A 55 -9.43 -22.84 -1.85
CA VAL A 55 -8.12 -23.47 -1.67
C VAL A 55 -7.98 -24.74 -2.51
N SER A 56 -9.07 -25.48 -2.72
CA SER A 56 -9.09 -26.71 -3.52
C SER A 56 -8.84 -26.51 -5.01
N GLU A 57 -8.98 -25.29 -5.53
CA GLU A 57 -8.75 -24.97 -6.95
C GLU A 57 -7.31 -24.52 -7.23
N ILE A 58 -6.51 -24.27 -6.18
CA ILE A 58 -5.13 -23.82 -6.34
C ILE A 58 -4.21 -25.02 -6.53
N THR A 59 -3.48 -25.01 -7.64
CA THR A 59 -2.49 -26.02 -7.99
C THR A 59 -1.07 -25.51 -7.73
N ASP A 60 -0.07 -26.30 -8.14
CA ASP A 60 1.33 -25.91 -8.14
C ASP A 60 1.67 -24.84 -9.17
N VAL A 61 0.76 -24.54 -10.11
CA VAL A 61 0.95 -23.49 -11.12
C VAL A 61 0.37 -22.17 -10.61
N PRO A 62 1.09 -21.04 -10.70
CA PRO A 62 0.58 -19.72 -10.38
C PRO A 62 -0.68 -19.35 -11.16
N VAL A 63 -1.77 -19.11 -10.42
CA VAL A 63 -3.05 -18.64 -10.93
C VAL A 63 -3.24 -17.18 -10.55
N ARG A 64 -3.78 -16.39 -11.47
CA ARG A 64 -4.14 -15.00 -11.22
C ARG A 64 -5.42 -14.94 -10.40
N VAL A 65 -5.38 -14.27 -9.26
CA VAL A 65 -6.53 -14.03 -8.39
C VAL A 65 -6.70 -12.54 -8.18
N ASP A 66 -7.84 -12.02 -8.57
CA ASP A 66 -8.21 -10.62 -8.34
C ASP A 66 -9.02 -10.53 -7.03
N PHE A 67 -8.79 -9.48 -6.26
CA PHE A 67 -9.47 -9.23 -4.99
C PHE A 67 -9.75 -7.74 -4.83
N THR A 68 -10.96 -7.41 -4.38
CA THR A 68 -11.44 -6.03 -4.28
C THR A 68 -11.61 -5.63 -2.83
N PHE A 69 -11.12 -4.45 -2.45
CA PHE A 69 -11.25 -3.93 -1.10
C PHE A 69 -11.52 -2.42 -1.11
N GLU A 70 -12.23 -1.95 -0.08
CA GLU A 70 -12.46 -0.53 0.14
C GLU A 70 -11.15 0.12 0.61
N GLN A 71 -10.59 0.99 -0.23
CA GLN A 71 -9.48 1.87 0.12
C GLN A 71 -10.03 3.21 0.57
N VAL A 72 -9.51 3.71 1.70
CA VAL A 72 -9.79 5.08 2.18
C VAL A 72 -8.56 5.95 1.90
N ASP A 73 -8.69 6.88 0.95
CA ASP A 73 -7.67 7.89 0.65
C ASP A 73 -8.09 9.24 1.22
N ALA A 74 -7.60 9.51 2.43
CA ALA A 74 -7.94 10.67 3.24
C ALA A 74 -9.45 10.84 3.45
N TRP A 75 -10.09 11.60 2.55
CA TRP A 75 -11.50 11.99 2.63
C TRP A 75 -12.40 11.16 1.72
N TYR A 76 -11.83 10.32 0.86
CA TYR A 76 -12.54 9.55 -0.14
C TYR A 76 -12.44 8.06 0.13
N LYS A 77 -13.53 7.35 -0.17
CA LYS A 77 -13.59 5.89 -0.17
C LYS A 77 -13.77 5.42 -1.61
N SER A 78 -13.01 4.40 -2.00
CA SER A 78 -13.09 3.80 -3.32
C SER A 78 -12.80 2.31 -3.23
N ASP A 79 -13.53 1.52 -3.99
CA ASP A 79 -13.21 0.10 -4.16
C ASP A 79 -12.07 -0.06 -5.16
N VAL A 80 -10.99 -0.68 -4.73
CA VAL A 80 -9.80 -0.94 -5.55
C VAL A 80 -9.65 -2.44 -5.72
N THR A 81 -9.54 -2.88 -6.97
CA THR A 81 -9.24 -4.28 -7.30
C THR A 81 -7.73 -4.43 -7.50
N ASN A 82 -7.11 -5.22 -6.63
CA ASN A 82 -5.73 -5.66 -6.80
C ASN A 82 -5.70 -7.10 -7.33
N THR A 83 -4.54 -7.49 -7.84
CA THR A 83 -4.27 -8.83 -8.35
C THR A 83 -3.13 -9.45 -7.55
N ALA A 84 -3.22 -10.76 -7.29
CA ALA A 84 -2.14 -11.59 -6.78
C ALA A 84 -1.93 -12.83 -7.67
N TRP A 85 -0.70 -13.32 -7.72
CA TRP A 85 -0.38 -14.64 -8.24
C TRP A 85 -0.37 -15.64 -7.08
N VAL A 86 -1.27 -16.62 -7.10
CA VAL A 86 -1.44 -17.59 -6.02
C VAL A 86 -1.10 -18.99 -6.52
N TYR A 87 -0.27 -19.71 -5.77
CA TYR A 87 0.03 -21.12 -6.01
C TYR A 87 0.23 -21.87 -4.69
N LYS A 88 0.18 -23.21 -4.77
CA LYS A 88 0.44 -24.09 -3.65
C LYS A 88 1.81 -24.77 -3.82
N GLU A 89 2.63 -24.74 -2.77
CA GLU A 89 3.92 -25.43 -2.72
C GLU A 89 3.94 -26.33 -1.48
N GLY A 90 3.80 -27.65 -1.70
CA GLY A 90 3.54 -28.59 -0.62
C GLY A 90 2.20 -28.27 0.06
N ASP A 91 2.21 -27.99 1.36
CA ASP A 91 1.03 -27.57 2.12
C ASP A 91 0.94 -26.03 2.32
N GLN A 92 1.87 -25.26 1.75
CA GLN A 92 1.89 -23.81 1.90
C GLN A 92 1.24 -23.12 0.69
N ILE A 93 0.37 -22.14 0.97
CA ILE A 93 -0.19 -21.26 -0.05
C ILE A 93 0.67 -20.01 -0.12
N ILE A 94 1.15 -19.70 -1.33
CA ILE A 94 1.99 -18.55 -1.58
C ILE A 94 1.22 -17.61 -2.50
N ALA A 95 1.09 -16.34 -2.08
CA ALA A 95 0.55 -15.26 -2.90
C ALA A 95 1.65 -14.22 -3.14
N LEU A 96 1.96 -13.94 -4.40
CA LEU A 96 2.96 -12.96 -4.82
C LEU A 96 2.28 -11.76 -5.48
N SER A 97 2.82 -10.58 -5.23
CA SER A 97 2.44 -9.36 -5.92
C SER A 97 2.90 -9.41 -7.39
N PRO A 98 2.02 -9.10 -8.35
CA PRO A 98 2.41 -9.02 -9.75
C PRO A 98 3.15 -7.71 -10.08
N VAL A 99 3.44 -6.86 -9.08
CA VAL A 99 4.06 -5.55 -9.31
C VAL A 99 5.57 -5.70 -9.51
N CYS A 100 6.04 -5.42 -10.73
CA CYS A 100 7.46 -5.46 -11.05
C CYS A 100 8.25 -4.41 -10.26
N LYS A 101 9.28 -4.86 -9.55
CA LYS A 101 10.24 -4.03 -8.79
C LYS A 101 11.18 -3.14 -9.63
N HIS A 102 10.94 -3.03 -10.93
CA HIS A 102 11.60 -2.02 -11.75
C HIS A 102 10.84 -0.68 -11.67
N LEU A 103 9.63 -0.62 -12.25
CA LEU A 103 8.80 0.59 -12.31
C LEU A 103 7.29 0.32 -12.10
N GLY A 104 6.92 -0.88 -11.64
CA GLY A 104 5.54 -1.20 -11.25
C GLY A 104 4.64 -1.83 -12.31
N CYS A 105 5.15 -2.19 -13.50
CA CYS A 105 4.39 -2.97 -14.48
C CYS A 105 3.93 -4.32 -13.92
N THR A 106 2.80 -4.85 -14.41
CA THR A 106 2.31 -6.19 -14.05
C THR A 106 3.16 -7.29 -14.69
N VAL A 107 3.64 -8.23 -13.89
CA VAL A 107 4.30 -9.46 -14.36
C VAL A 107 3.28 -10.57 -14.62
N ASN A 108 3.56 -11.39 -15.62
CA ASN A 108 2.75 -12.56 -15.98
C ASN A 108 3.54 -13.84 -15.77
N TRP A 109 2.90 -14.86 -15.19
CA TRP A 109 3.46 -16.21 -15.19
C TRP A 109 3.49 -16.77 -16.61
N ASP A 110 4.60 -17.40 -17.00
CA ASP A 110 4.80 -17.94 -18.36
C ASP A 110 4.58 -16.93 -19.48
N GLY A 111 4.85 -15.65 -19.20
CA GLY A 111 4.62 -14.55 -20.15
C GLY A 111 5.61 -14.47 -21.32
N ASP A 112 6.68 -15.26 -21.32
CA ASP A 112 7.69 -15.32 -22.38
C ASP A 112 7.92 -16.76 -22.84
N PRO A 113 7.68 -17.08 -24.13
CA PRO A 113 7.91 -18.41 -24.69
C PRO A 113 9.33 -18.94 -24.51
N ALA A 114 10.33 -18.05 -24.45
CA ALA A 114 11.74 -18.44 -24.29
C ALA A 114 12.10 -18.85 -22.85
N HIS A 115 11.29 -18.43 -21.87
CA HIS A 115 11.60 -18.57 -20.45
C HIS A 115 10.38 -19.07 -19.68
N LYS A 116 10.04 -20.35 -19.88
CA LYS A 116 8.95 -21.01 -19.14
C LYS A 116 9.29 -21.19 -17.66
N ASN A 117 8.24 -21.35 -16.86
CA ASN A 117 8.21 -21.44 -15.41
C ASN A 117 8.80 -20.21 -14.70
N GLN A 118 8.57 -19.02 -15.26
CA GLN A 118 9.06 -17.76 -14.73
C GLN A 118 8.00 -16.67 -14.82
N PHE A 119 8.08 -15.70 -13.92
CA PHE A 119 7.33 -14.46 -14.10
C PHE A 119 8.09 -13.55 -15.05
N TYR A 120 7.37 -13.00 -16.01
CA TYR A 120 7.91 -12.13 -17.05
C TYR A 120 7.18 -10.78 -17.08
N CYS A 121 7.96 -9.70 -17.11
CA CYS A 121 7.49 -8.33 -17.29
C CYS A 121 7.65 -7.91 -18.75
N PRO A 122 6.57 -7.69 -19.52
CA PRO A 122 6.64 -7.36 -20.94
C PRO A 122 7.18 -5.95 -21.21
N CYS A 123 7.26 -5.07 -20.21
CA CYS A 123 7.70 -3.69 -20.40
C CYS A 123 9.18 -3.59 -20.80
N HIS A 124 10.06 -4.34 -20.13
CA HIS A 124 11.53 -4.27 -20.34
C HIS A 124 12.22 -5.64 -20.23
N GLY A 125 11.47 -6.74 -20.24
CA GLY A 125 12.02 -8.09 -20.11
C GLY A 125 12.50 -8.44 -18.69
N GLY A 126 11.89 -7.83 -17.66
CA GLY A 126 12.15 -8.20 -16.27
C GLY A 126 11.70 -9.63 -15.98
N ARG A 127 12.51 -10.40 -15.26
CA ARG A 127 12.21 -11.81 -15.00
C ARG A 127 12.38 -12.17 -13.53
N TYR A 128 11.56 -13.11 -13.09
CA TYR A 128 11.60 -13.66 -11.74
C TYR A 128 11.42 -15.18 -11.77
N GLU A 129 12.06 -15.85 -10.82
CA GLU A 129 11.81 -17.26 -10.50
C GLU A 129 10.40 -17.44 -9.89
N LYS A 130 9.95 -18.70 -9.76
CA LYS A 130 8.63 -19.05 -9.20
C LYS A 130 8.41 -18.51 -7.78
N ASN A 131 9.46 -18.47 -6.95
CA ASN A 131 9.42 -17.89 -5.60
C ASN A 131 9.43 -16.35 -5.59
N GLY A 132 9.46 -15.70 -6.76
CA GLY A 132 9.52 -14.24 -6.89
C GLY A 132 10.92 -13.64 -6.82
N LYS A 133 11.99 -14.44 -6.73
CA LYS A 133 13.39 -13.96 -6.80
C LYS A 133 13.67 -13.34 -8.15
N ASN A 134 14.23 -12.13 -8.19
CA ASN A 134 14.63 -11.51 -9.44
C ASN A 134 15.83 -12.23 -10.07
N ILE A 135 15.77 -12.42 -11.39
CA ILE A 135 16.85 -13.07 -12.12
C ILE A 135 17.98 -12.06 -12.37
N PRO A 136 19.24 -12.38 -12.04
CA PRO A 136 20.38 -11.50 -12.32
C PRO A 136 20.47 -11.10 -13.78
N LYS A 137 20.99 -9.89 -14.04
CA LYS A 137 21.13 -9.32 -15.40
C LYS A 137 19.79 -9.02 -16.10
N THR A 138 18.70 -8.89 -15.33
CA THR A 138 17.42 -8.35 -15.80
C THR A 138 17.07 -7.05 -15.05
N PRO A 139 16.18 -6.19 -15.56
CA PRO A 139 15.89 -4.87 -14.96
C PRO A 139 15.42 -4.82 -13.48
N PRO A 140 14.67 -5.82 -12.94
CA PRO A 140 14.22 -5.81 -11.55
C PRO A 140 15.33 -5.69 -10.50
N LEU A 141 15.18 -4.73 -9.58
CA LEU A 141 16.16 -4.45 -8.53
C LEU A 141 16.02 -5.34 -7.28
N GLY A 142 14.92 -6.08 -7.14
CA GLY A 142 14.66 -6.96 -6.00
C GLY A 142 13.51 -7.92 -6.25
N PRO A 143 13.21 -8.82 -5.29
CA PRO A 143 12.18 -9.84 -5.43
C PRO A 143 10.77 -9.26 -5.40
N LEU A 144 9.80 -9.98 -5.97
CA LEU A 144 8.38 -9.66 -5.86
C LEU A 144 7.92 -9.72 -4.40
N ASP A 145 7.07 -8.79 -3.97
CA ASP A 145 6.49 -8.84 -2.62
C ASP A 145 5.57 -10.05 -2.48
N GLN A 146 5.42 -10.51 -1.24
CA GLN A 146 4.48 -11.55 -0.87
C GLN A 146 3.24 -10.89 -0.25
N TYR A 147 2.06 -11.46 -0.42
CA TYR A 147 0.90 -11.10 0.38
C TYR A 147 0.77 -12.03 1.58
N GLU A 148 0.31 -11.50 2.71
CA GLU A 148 -0.17 -12.35 3.80
C GLU A 148 -1.37 -13.17 3.30
N VAL A 149 -1.36 -14.47 3.55
CA VAL A 149 -2.44 -15.37 3.14
C VAL A 149 -3.00 -16.08 4.35
N ARG A 150 -4.32 -16.22 4.39
CA ARG A 150 -5.04 -17.03 5.37
C ARG A 150 -6.09 -17.87 4.67
N GLU A 151 -6.25 -19.11 5.12
CA GLU A 151 -7.41 -19.92 4.75
C GLU A 151 -8.51 -19.73 5.80
N LYS A 152 -9.71 -19.39 5.35
CA LYS A 152 -10.89 -19.29 6.20
C LYS A 152 -12.10 -19.82 5.47
N ASP A 153 -12.83 -20.73 6.09
CA ASP A 153 -14.05 -21.33 5.53
C ASP A 153 -13.86 -21.96 4.13
N GLY A 154 -12.64 -22.44 3.84
CA GLY A 154 -12.25 -23.04 2.54
C GLY A 154 -11.93 -22.03 1.43
N PHE A 155 -11.98 -20.73 1.73
CA PHE A 155 -11.59 -19.65 0.83
C PHE A 155 -10.23 -19.07 1.21
N ILE A 156 -9.57 -18.49 0.22
CA ILE A 156 -8.31 -17.77 0.42
C ILE A 156 -8.64 -16.32 0.76
N GLU A 157 -8.15 -15.86 1.90
CA GLU A 157 -8.12 -14.45 2.25
C GLU A 157 -6.71 -13.88 2.02
N ILE A 158 -6.65 -12.73 1.35
CA ILE A 158 -5.39 -12.02 1.06
C ILE A 158 -5.32 -10.77 1.93
N GLY A 159 -4.20 -10.59 2.62
CA GLY A 159 -3.92 -9.49 3.53
C GLY A 159 -2.96 -8.46 2.92
N LYS A 160 -2.12 -7.87 3.78
CA LYS A 160 -1.17 -6.82 3.39
C LYS A 160 -0.01 -7.40 2.57
N ALA A 161 0.53 -6.61 1.66
CA ALA A 161 1.81 -6.89 1.03
C ALA A 161 2.97 -6.74 2.03
N ILE A 162 3.79 -7.78 2.13
CA ILE A 162 4.99 -7.87 2.95
C ILE A 162 6.21 -8.15 2.05
N PRO A 163 7.43 -7.80 2.49
CA PRO A 163 8.63 -8.24 1.81
C PRO A 163 8.67 -9.76 1.65
N ASN A 164 9.19 -10.24 0.52
CA ASN A 164 9.29 -11.68 0.25
C ASN A 164 10.13 -12.38 1.32
N THR A 165 9.57 -13.43 1.93
CA THR A 165 10.25 -14.22 2.97
C THR A 165 10.86 -15.51 2.44
N LEU A 166 10.62 -15.85 1.16
CA LEU A 166 11.06 -17.09 0.52
C LEU A 166 12.50 -17.01 -0.02
N VAL A 167 13.10 -15.81 -0.02
CA VAL A 167 14.37 -15.51 -0.72
C VAL A 167 15.31 -14.67 0.14
#